data_AF-A0AAV6N7M1-F1
#
_entry.id   AF-A0AAV6N7M1-F1
#
_cell.length_a   1.000
_cell.length_b   1.000
_cell.length_c   1.000
_cell.angle_alpha   90.00
_cell.angle_beta   90.00
_cell.angle_gamma   90.00
#
_symmetry.space_group_name_H-M   'P 1'
#
loop_
_entity.id
_entity.type
_entity.pdbx_description
1 polymer ?
#
loop_
_entity_poly.entity_id
_entity_poly.type
_entity_poly.pdbx_seq_one_letter_code
_entity_poly.pdbx_strand_id
1 'polypeptide(L)'
;MPLTAVSLDSSVHCFTGLPSRPGYYRSFGVRPSISPKPSRFFLCCKKVEVSEPKHFASSFNFSNEGAAVSKFRSANVKDIDVATLGNLCVDIVLNVPNLPPEDDDERKAYMERLSSSPPDKRYWEAGGNCNMAIAAARLGLRCATIGHVGNEIYGQFLLDVLHDEGISTVGMSNVSHVASSKTFYETLLCWVLVDPLQRHGFCSRADFSKEPAFSWINELSGEIKTTIRRSKVLFCNGYGFDELTPNFIISIVKYALEVGTSIFFDPGPRGKSLSVGTPDEISALGHFLRMSDALLLTSDEAESLTGIKDPILAGKELLKKGVRTKWVIVKMGPRGSILITKTGIACAPAFKVNVVDTVGCGDSFVAAIAYGYIHNLPTLDTLTIANAVGAATAMGCGAGRSVATLEKVLELMMKANINEDNDFWNELFSENLDSQEITIMSKSDVNGDYRPVNYVVLHKMLSRLLPMLEHAQYERKLTS
;
A
#
# COMPACT_ATOMS: atom_id res chain seq x y z
N MET A 1 -21.21 14.79 -0.11
CA MET A 1 -19.88 15.33 -0.44
C MET A 1 -18.86 14.27 -0.03
N PRO A 2 -17.86 13.93 -0.85
CA PRO A 2 -16.87 12.94 -0.45
C PRO A 2 -16.00 13.52 0.69
N LEU A 3 -15.80 12.72 1.74
CA LEU A 3 -14.94 13.01 2.88
C LEU A 3 -13.48 12.92 2.42
N THR A 4 -12.85 14.05 2.09
CA THR A 4 -11.41 14.12 1.80
C THR A 4 -10.65 14.36 3.10
N ALA A 5 -9.70 13.47 3.40
CA ALA A 5 -8.63 13.74 4.34
C ALA A 5 -7.76 14.85 3.73
N VAL A 6 -7.56 15.96 4.46
CA VAL A 6 -6.64 17.01 4.03
C VAL A 6 -5.32 16.74 4.74
N SER A 7 -4.38 16.12 4.02
CA SER A 7 -2.96 16.25 4.39
C SER A 7 -2.60 17.72 4.15
N LEU A 8 -2.23 18.43 5.21
CA LEU A 8 -1.87 19.84 5.15
C LEU A 8 -0.47 19.97 4.52
N ASP A 9 -0.40 19.79 3.20
CA ASP A 9 0.81 19.98 2.39
C ASP A 9 1.02 21.49 2.19
N SER A 10 2.07 22.03 2.81
CA SER A 10 2.51 23.40 2.65
C SER A 10 3.16 23.58 1.27
N SER A 11 2.37 23.92 0.25
CA SER A 11 2.90 24.43 -1.01
C SER A 11 2.08 25.61 -1.52
N VAL A 12 2.72 26.78 -1.46
CA VAL A 12 2.21 28.11 -1.79
C VAL A 12 1.77 28.23 -3.26
N HIS A 13 0.60 28.85 -3.48
CA HIS A 13 0.11 29.28 -4.79
C HIS A 13 0.75 30.60 -5.27
N CYS A 14 0.96 30.72 -6.59
CA CYS A 14 0.89 31.99 -7.30
C CYS A 14 0.43 31.76 -8.75
N PHE A 15 -0.84 32.07 -9.02
CA PHE A 15 -1.41 32.23 -10.37
C PHE A 15 -1.38 33.71 -10.74
N THR A 16 -0.78 34.08 -11.88
CA THR A 16 -1.10 35.33 -12.58
C THR A 16 -0.92 35.19 -14.09
N GLY A 17 -2.01 35.45 -14.84
CA GLY A 17 -1.97 36.26 -16.06
C GLY A 17 -1.67 35.59 -17.41
N LEU A 18 -2.73 35.21 -18.12
CA LEU A 18 -2.82 35.27 -19.61
C LEU A 18 -2.79 36.75 -20.06
N PRO A 19 -2.33 37.10 -21.29
CA PRO A 19 -3.17 36.90 -22.47
C PRO A 19 -2.50 36.67 -23.85
N SER A 20 -3.36 36.22 -24.78
CA SER A 20 -3.41 36.49 -26.24
C SER A 20 -2.47 35.78 -27.25
N ARG A 21 -3.13 34.99 -28.12
CA ARG A 21 -2.81 34.52 -29.50
C ARG A 21 -2.57 35.69 -30.49
N PRO A 22 -2.22 35.53 -31.81
CA PRO A 22 -2.39 34.34 -32.71
C PRO A 22 -1.32 34.10 -33.81
N GLY A 23 -1.44 32.94 -34.50
CA GLY A 23 -1.32 32.91 -35.97
C GLY A 23 -0.42 31.85 -36.63
N TYR A 24 -1.08 30.97 -37.40
CA TYR A 24 -0.80 30.64 -38.81
C TYR A 24 -0.06 29.35 -39.26
N TYR A 25 -0.79 28.69 -40.19
CA TYR A 25 -0.41 27.94 -41.41
C TYR A 25 -0.13 26.42 -41.38
N ARG A 26 -1.08 25.67 -42.01
CA ARG A 26 -0.99 24.72 -43.18
C ARG A 26 0.19 23.73 -43.26
N SER A 27 0.13 22.56 -43.89
CA SER A 27 -0.86 21.56 -44.39
C SER A 27 -0.07 20.57 -45.26
N PHE A 28 -0.59 19.35 -45.48
CA PHE A 28 -0.13 18.28 -46.42
C PHE A 28 1.14 17.54 -45.99
N GLY A 29 1.33 16.23 -46.15
CA GLY A 29 0.71 15.08 -46.83
C GLY A 29 1.81 13.99 -46.75
N VAL A 30 1.63 12.67 -46.75
CA VAL A 30 1.05 11.74 -47.73
C VAL A 30 1.42 10.35 -47.17
N ARG A 31 0.50 9.37 -47.20
CA ARG A 31 0.80 7.94 -47.00
C ARG A 31 1.43 7.34 -48.27
N PRO A 32 2.12 6.20 -48.18
CA PRO A 32 1.46 5.02 -48.76
C PRO A 32 1.58 3.73 -47.95
N SER A 33 0.55 2.93 -48.15
CA SER A 33 0.28 1.55 -47.78
C SER A 33 1.16 0.53 -48.51
N ILE A 34 1.58 -0.54 -47.82
CA ILE A 34 1.87 -1.85 -48.43
C ILE A 34 1.38 -2.96 -47.47
N SER A 35 0.63 -3.91 -47.99
CA SER A 35 0.23 -5.18 -47.36
C SER A 35 0.39 -6.31 -48.41
N PRO A 36 0.17 -7.60 -48.09
CA PRO A 36 1.23 -8.52 -47.65
C PRO A 36 1.38 -9.74 -48.59
N LYS A 37 2.41 -10.56 -48.38
CA LYS A 37 2.49 -11.94 -48.92
C LYS A 37 2.92 -12.94 -47.84
N PRO A 38 2.35 -14.16 -47.83
CA PRO A 38 2.50 -15.13 -46.74
C PRO A 38 3.64 -16.12 -47.04
N SER A 39 4.39 -16.53 -46.00
CA SER A 39 5.27 -17.69 -46.05
C SER A 39 4.84 -18.71 -44.99
N ARG A 40 4.49 -19.90 -45.50
CA ARG A 40 4.22 -21.12 -44.73
C ARG A 40 5.54 -21.60 -44.10
N PHE A 41 5.54 -21.90 -42.80
CA PHE A 41 6.55 -22.78 -42.20
C PHE A 41 5.88 -23.92 -41.45
N PHE A 42 6.36 -25.12 -41.77
CA PHE A 42 5.89 -26.41 -41.29
C PHE A 42 6.26 -26.64 -39.82
N LEU A 43 5.29 -27.17 -39.06
CA LEU A 43 5.48 -27.82 -37.76
C LEU A 43 6.30 -29.11 -37.96
N CYS A 44 7.33 -29.30 -37.13
CA CYS A 44 7.97 -30.60 -36.93
C CYS A 44 7.88 -30.95 -35.43
N CYS A 45 6.90 -31.80 -35.10
CA CYS A 45 6.75 -32.38 -33.76
C CYS A 45 7.78 -33.50 -33.57
N LYS A 46 8.65 -33.37 -32.56
CA LYS A 46 9.38 -34.51 -32.00
C LYS A 46 8.90 -34.79 -30.59
N LYS A 47 8.42 -36.02 -30.40
CA LYS A 47 8.04 -36.67 -29.15
C LYS A 47 9.21 -36.67 -28.18
N VAL A 48 8.96 -36.35 -26.91
CA VAL A 48 9.85 -36.64 -25.79
C VAL A 48 9.05 -37.50 -24.81
N GLU A 49 9.53 -38.70 -24.57
CA GLU A 49 8.99 -39.67 -23.61
C GLU A 49 9.32 -39.25 -22.18
N VAL A 50 8.32 -39.35 -21.30
CA VAL A 50 8.43 -39.12 -19.86
C VAL A 50 8.75 -40.45 -19.18
N SER A 51 9.79 -40.48 -18.34
CA SER A 51 10.09 -41.60 -17.45
C SER A 51 10.06 -41.14 -16.00
N GLU A 52 9.21 -41.78 -15.20
CA GLU A 52 9.12 -41.63 -13.75
C GLU A 52 10.23 -42.43 -13.03
N PRO A 53 10.76 -41.95 -11.89
CA PRO A 53 11.42 -42.80 -10.94
C PRO A 53 10.60 -43.01 -9.65
N LYS A 54 10.22 -44.28 -9.52
CA LYS A 54 9.83 -45.10 -8.36
C LYS A 54 10.20 -44.61 -6.96
N HIS A 55 9.21 -44.74 -6.07
CA HIS A 55 9.35 -44.80 -4.62
C HIS A 55 10.40 -45.82 -4.16
N PHE A 56 11.25 -45.40 -3.22
CA PHE A 56 11.97 -46.29 -2.31
C PHE A 56 11.82 -45.77 -0.87
N ALA A 57 11.22 -46.59 -0.03
CA ALA A 57 11.23 -46.43 1.41
C ALA A 57 12.52 -47.06 1.95
N SER A 58 13.26 -46.33 2.80
CA SER A 58 14.22 -46.94 3.71
C SER A 58 14.41 -46.08 4.96
N SER A 59 14.04 -46.67 6.08
CA SER A 59 14.39 -46.32 7.45
C SER A 59 15.88 -45.97 7.61
N PHE A 60 16.18 -44.87 8.31
CA PHE A 60 17.54 -44.54 8.73
C PHE A 60 17.66 -44.54 10.26
N ASN A 61 18.50 -45.47 10.74
CA ASN A 61 19.03 -45.52 12.09
C ASN A 61 20.10 -44.43 12.27
N PHE A 62 20.11 -43.83 13.47
CA PHE A 62 21.13 -42.89 13.92
C PHE A 62 22.44 -43.61 14.29
N SER A 63 23.57 -43.12 13.79
CA SER A 63 24.88 -43.24 14.45
C SER A 63 25.76 -42.04 14.10
N ASN A 64 26.26 -41.38 15.14
CA ASN A 64 27.22 -40.27 15.10
C ASN A 64 28.54 -40.66 14.44
N GLU A 65 29.11 -39.75 13.64
CA GLU A 65 30.46 -39.17 13.81
C GLU A 65 30.89 -38.34 12.59
N GLY A 66 31.63 -37.25 12.84
CA GLY A 66 32.60 -36.72 11.87
C GLY A 66 32.19 -35.52 11.03
N ALA A 67 32.60 -34.34 11.50
CA ALA A 67 32.59 -33.04 10.83
C ALA A 67 32.79 -33.05 9.30
N ALA A 68 31.73 -32.68 8.58
CA ALA A 68 31.80 -31.92 7.35
C ALA A 68 30.74 -30.83 7.45
N VAL A 69 31.16 -29.58 7.70
CA VAL A 69 30.28 -28.41 7.60
C VAL A 69 29.95 -28.24 6.12
N SER A 70 28.97 -28.99 5.65
CA SER A 70 28.26 -28.63 4.44
C SER A 70 27.58 -27.31 4.74
N LYS A 71 27.96 -26.27 3.99
CA LYS A 71 27.12 -25.08 3.82
C LYS A 71 25.81 -25.56 3.21
N PHE A 72 24.90 -26.05 4.03
CA PHE A 72 23.49 -26.01 3.72
C PHE A 72 23.21 -24.53 3.47
N ARG A 73 23.09 -24.16 2.20
CA ARG A 73 22.30 -23.00 1.81
C ARG A 73 20.94 -23.28 2.45
N SER A 74 20.70 -22.75 3.65
CA SER A 74 19.36 -22.64 4.20
C SER A 74 18.53 -22.12 3.05
N ALA A 75 17.54 -22.90 2.61
CA ALA A 75 16.53 -22.36 1.72
C ALA A 75 16.11 -21.00 2.31
N ASN A 76 15.97 -19.97 1.48
CA ASN A 76 15.47 -18.66 1.90
C ASN A 76 14.00 -18.85 2.33
N VAL A 77 13.77 -19.43 3.51
CA VAL A 77 12.44 -19.63 4.06
C VAL A 77 11.94 -18.24 4.44
N LYS A 78 10.94 -17.77 3.69
CA LYS A 78 10.22 -16.53 3.98
C LYS A 78 9.03 -16.87 4.85
N ASP A 79 9.17 -16.65 6.15
CA ASP A 79 8.18 -16.97 7.17
C ASP A 79 7.52 -15.74 7.80
N ILE A 80 7.87 -14.54 7.36
CA ILE A 80 7.10 -13.32 7.61
C ILE A 80 6.33 -13.02 6.33
N ASP A 81 5.01 -12.87 6.42
CA ASP A 81 4.19 -12.58 5.25
C ASP A 81 4.37 -11.12 4.84
N VAL A 82 4.27 -10.20 5.80
CA VAL A 82 4.42 -8.76 5.57
C VAL A 82 5.31 -8.14 6.65
N ALA A 83 6.32 -7.37 6.24
CA ALA A 83 6.99 -6.41 7.11
C ALA A 83 6.66 -4.97 6.67
N THR A 84 6.44 -4.06 7.62
CA THR A 84 6.34 -2.61 7.34
C THR A 84 7.64 -1.89 7.68
N LEU A 85 7.90 -0.75 7.02
CA LEU A 85 9.12 0.05 7.19
C LEU A 85 8.81 1.49 7.63
N GLY A 86 9.33 1.89 8.79
CA GLY A 86 9.13 3.20 9.39
C GLY A 86 7.67 3.48 9.72
N ASN A 87 7.35 4.75 9.96
CA ASN A 87 6.01 5.28 10.18
C ASN A 87 5.29 4.61 11.35
N LEU A 88 6.01 4.38 12.44
CA LEU A 88 5.46 3.92 13.71
C LEU A 88 5.23 5.13 14.61
N CYS A 89 3.97 5.50 14.77
CA CYS A 89 3.58 6.63 15.61
C CYS A 89 2.40 6.29 16.52
N VAL A 90 2.19 7.14 17.52
CA VAL A 90 0.95 7.17 18.28
C VAL A 90 0.09 8.32 17.76
N ASP A 91 -1.09 7.96 17.26
CA ASP A 91 -2.11 8.91 16.86
C ASP A 91 -2.82 9.45 18.10
N ILE A 92 -2.94 10.78 18.18
CA ILE A 92 -3.67 11.50 19.22
C ILE A 92 -4.95 12.03 18.58
N VAL A 93 -6.05 11.30 18.77
CA VAL A 93 -7.32 11.57 18.08
C VAL A 93 -8.16 12.56 18.88
N LEU A 94 -8.37 13.76 18.33
CA LEU A 94 -9.10 14.84 19.00
C LEU A 94 -10.14 15.50 18.10
N ASN A 95 -11.33 15.71 18.68
CA ASN A 95 -12.31 16.60 18.08
C ASN A 95 -11.92 18.05 18.37
N VAL A 96 -11.81 18.86 17.32
CA VAL A 96 -11.45 20.28 17.39
C VAL A 96 -12.55 21.12 16.76
N PRO A 97 -12.76 22.38 17.22
CA PRO A 97 -13.77 23.24 16.62
C PRO A 97 -13.44 23.60 15.16
N ASN A 98 -12.15 23.74 14.86
CA ASN A 98 -11.62 24.01 13.52
C ASN A 98 -10.29 23.28 13.35
N LEU A 99 -10.04 22.79 12.14
CA LEU A 99 -8.73 22.29 11.74
C LEU A 99 -7.65 23.38 11.83
N PRO A 100 -6.37 23.02 11.96
CA PRO A 100 -5.29 23.99 11.95
C PRO A 100 -5.34 24.89 10.70
N PRO A 101 -5.01 26.19 10.83
CA PRO A 101 -4.97 27.11 9.70
C PRO A 101 -3.91 26.70 8.67
N GLU A 102 -4.05 27.19 7.44
CA GLU A 102 -3.09 26.91 6.35
C GLU A 102 -1.77 27.66 6.54
N ASP A 103 -1.79 28.84 7.17
CA ASP A 103 -0.59 29.63 7.43
C ASP A 103 0.36 28.91 8.41
N ASP A 104 1.64 28.85 8.07
CA ASP A 104 2.64 28.05 8.80
C ASP A 104 2.85 28.54 10.24
N ASP A 105 2.93 29.86 10.45
CA ASP A 105 3.18 30.44 11.78
C ASP A 105 1.93 30.30 12.66
N GLU A 106 0.74 30.56 12.11
CA GLU A 106 -0.51 30.34 12.84
C GLU A 106 -0.75 28.87 13.17
N ARG A 107 -0.41 27.96 12.25
CA ARG A 107 -0.52 26.51 12.41
C ARG A 107 0.43 26.03 13.49
N LYS A 108 1.68 26.48 13.48
CA LYS A 108 2.65 26.17 14.53
C LYS A 108 2.15 26.65 15.89
N ALA A 109 1.68 27.90 15.99
CA ALA A 109 1.14 28.44 17.24
C ALA A 109 -0.12 27.67 17.71
N TYR A 110 -0.97 27.21 16.79
CA TYR A 110 -2.10 26.35 17.10
C TYR A 110 -1.63 25.02 17.70
N MET A 111 -0.66 24.36 17.06
CA MET A 111 -0.16 23.06 17.51
C MET A 111 0.62 23.16 18.83
N GLU A 112 1.37 24.24 19.06
CA GLU A 112 2.04 24.51 20.34
C GLU A 112 1.04 24.66 21.49
N ARG A 113 -0.09 25.34 21.26
CA ARG A 113 -1.16 25.43 22.27
C ARG A 113 -1.81 24.07 22.52
N LEU A 114 -2.10 23.32 21.46
CA LEU A 114 -2.73 22.00 21.56
C LEU A 114 -1.85 20.98 22.28
N SER A 115 -0.53 21.04 22.05
CA SER A 115 0.48 20.15 22.64
C SER A 115 1.11 20.68 23.94
N SER A 116 0.53 21.73 24.53
CA SER A 116 1.06 22.38 25.75
C SER A 116 1.03 21.49 27.00
N SER A 117 0.31 20.36 26.94
CA SER A 117 0.29 19.34 27.98
C SER A 117 0.27 17.94 27.37
N PRO A 118 0.78 16.92 28.08
CA PRO A 118 0.72 15.55 27.59
C PRO A 118 -0.73 15.11 27.30
N PRO A 119 -1.03 14.56 26.12
CA PRO A 119 -2.37 14.10 25.78
C PRO A 119 -2.83 12.93 26.69
N ASP A 120 -4.10 12.94 27.07
CA ASP A 120 -4.72 11.86 27.85
C ASP A 120 -4.72 10.54 27.05
N LYS A 121 -4.34 9.45 27.71
CA LYS A 121 -4.24 8.10 27.14
C LYS A 121 -5.52 7.60 26.46
N ARG A 122 -6.69 8.11 26.86
CA ARG A 122 -7.96 7.75 26.21
C ARG A 122 -8.07 8.16 24.74
N TYR A 123 -7.19 9.04 24.27
CA TYR A 123 -7.16 9.54 22.90
C TYR A 123 -6.06 8.90 22.05
N TRP A 124 -5.30 7.97 22.60
CA TRP A 124 -4.16 7.37 21.91
C TRP A 124 -4.60 6.18 21.07
N GLU A 125 -4.08 6.13 19.85
CA GLU A 125 -4.13 4.95 18.99
C GLU A 125 -2.80 4.64 18.34
N ALA A 126 -2.61 3.37 17.95
CA ALA A 126 -1.48 2.98 17.12
C ALA A 126 -1.69 3.53 15.70
N GLY A 127 -0.74 4.32 15.21
CA GLY A 127 -0.85 5.08 13.97
C GLY A 127 0.14 4.68 12.88
N GLY A 128 0.00 5.33 11.72
CA GLY A 128 0.86 5.13 10.56
C GLY A 128 0.83 3.69 10.04
N ASN A 129 2.00 3.11 9.81
CA ASN A 129 2.17 1.74 9.33
C ASN A 129 1.62 0.66 10.29
N CYS A 130 1.29 1.02 11.55
CA CYS A 130 0.60 0.11 12.45
C CYS A 130 -0.79 -0.25 11.90
N ASN A 131 -1.49 0.68 11.26
CA ASN A 131 -2.81 0.42 10.66
C ASN A 131 -2.76 -0.74 9.65
N MET A 132 -1.77 -0.69 8.75
CA MET A 132 -1.56 -1.71 7.73
C MET A 132 -1.19 -3.05 8.38
N ALA A 133 -0.26 -3.04 9.34
CA ALA A 133 0.20 -4.26 10.01
C ALA A 133 -0.92 -4.93 10.80
N ILE A 134 -1.74 -4.15 11.53
CA ILE A 134 -2.90 -4.65 12.28
C ILE A 134 -3.95 -5.22 11.32
N ALA A 135 -4.29 -4.50 10.25
CA ALA A 135 -5.23 -5.01 9.24
C ALA A 135 -4.73 -6.31 8.58
N ALA A 136 -3.43 -6.41 8.29
CA ALA A 136 -2.80 -7.61 7.74
C ALA A 136 -2.83 -8.79 8.72
N ALA A 137 -2.49 -8.55 9.98
CA ALA A 137 -2.57 -9.56 11.05
C ALA A 137 -4.01 -10.04 11.26
N ARG A 138 -4.99 -9.14 11.18
CA ARG A 138 -6.42 -9.47 11.28
C ARG A 138 -6.94 -10.29 10.10
N LEU A 139 -6.29 -10.21 8.94
CA LEU A 139 -6.53 -11.10 7.79
C LEU A 139 -5.81 -12.46 7.92
N GLY A 140 -5.07 -12.70 9.00
CA GLY A 140 -4.33 -13.95 9.25
C GLY A 140 -2.90 -13.96 8.70
N LEU A 141 -2.35 -12.82 8.27
CA LEU A 141 -0.96 -12.74 7.82
C LEU A 141 -0.01 -12.65 9.02
N ARG A 142 1.16 -13.29 8.93
CA ARG A 142 2.23 -13.13 9.92
C ARG A 142 2.99 -11.84 9.66
N CYS A 143 2.89 -10.89 10.58
CA CYS A 143 3.38 -9.54 10.39
C CYS A 143 4.58 -9.20 11.27
N ALA A 144 5.44 -8.33 10.75
CA ALA A 144 6.46 -7.63 11.52
C ALA A 144 6.45 -6.13 11.21
N THR A 145 6.88 -5.30 12.14
CA THR A 145 7.14 -3.87 11.91
C THR A 145 8.62 -3.58 12.11
N ILE A 146 9.19 -2.74 11.24
CA ILE A 146 10.57 -2.29 11.35
C ILE A 146 10.53 -0.77 11.48
N GLY A 147 10.89 -0.22 12.64
CA GLY A 147 10.82 1.24 12.85
C GLY A 147 11.41 1.68 14.17
N HIS A 148 11.52 2.98 14.37
CA HIS A 148 11.96 3.53 15.65
C HIS A 148 10.78 3.63 16.62
N VAL A 149 11.00 3.23 17.87
CA VAL A 149 10.06 3.40 18.98
C VAL A 149 10.87 3.85 20.19
N GLY A 150 10.40 4.87 20.89
CA GLY A 150 11.06 5.41 22.06
C GLY A 150 10.86 4.55 23.30
N ASN A 151 11.70 4.76 24.32
CA ASN A 151 11.62 4.04 25.62
C ASN A 151 10.62 4.68 26.60
N GLU A 152 9.73 5.54 26.11
CA GLU A 152 8.76 6.28 26.91
C GLU A 152 7.36 5.66 26.82
N ILE A 153 6.37 6.23 27.51
CA ILE A 153 5.02 5.67 27.67
C ILE A 153 4.25 5.46 26.35
N TYR A 154 4.40 6.33 25.36
CA TYR A 154 3.79 6.19 24.02
C TYR A 154 4.45 5.03 23.27
N GLY A 155 5.77 4.90 23.37
CA GLY A 155 6.51 3.78 22.80
C GLY A 155 6.11 2.44 23.41
N GLN A 156 6.02 2.37 24.74
CA GLN A 156 5.51 1.17 25.41
C GLN A 156 4.07 0.87 25.00
N PHE A 157 3.20 1.87 24.95
CA PHE A 157 1.83 1.70 24.47
C PHE A 157 1.78 1.12 23.05
N LEU A 158 2.61 1.63 22.14
CA LEU A 158 2.65 1.14 20.76
C LEU A 158 3.11 -0.33 20.68
N LEU A 159 4.13 -0.68 21.47
CA LEU A 159 4.63 -2.06 21.57
C LEU A 159 3.58 -3.00 22.17
N ASP A 160 2.86 -2.57 23.21
CA ASP A 160 1.76 -3.35 23.81
C ASP A 160 0.67 -3.63 22.77
N VAL A 161 0.23 -2.62 22.01
CA VAL A 161 -0.79 -2.79 20.96
C VAL A 161 -0.33 -3.74 19.87
N LEU A 162 0.91 -3.61 19.38
CA LEU A 162 1.45 -4.49 18.34
C LEU A 162 1.59 -5.94 18.85
N HIS A 163 2.03 -6.11 20.10
CA HIS A 163 2.11 -7.42 20.75
C HIS A 163 0.74 -8.08 20.87
N ASP A 164 -0.28 -7.33 21.32
CA ASP A 164 -1.65 -7.84 21.48
C ASP A 164 -2.29 -8.26 20.15
N GLU A 165 -1.85 -7.67 19.03
CA GLU A 165 -2.26 -8.07 17.68
C GLU A 165 -1.38 -9.20 17.08
N GLY A 166 -0.39 -9.70 17.83
CA GLY A 166 0.51 -10.77 17.40
C GLY A 166 1.58 -10.35 16.39
N ILE A 167 1.94 -9.06 16.39
CA ILE A 167 2.87 -8.46 15.42
C ILE A 167 4.25 -8.34 16.06
N SER A 168 5.27 -8.88 15.40
CA SER A 168 6.66 -8.74 15.86
C SER A 168 7.20 -7.34 15.58
N THR A 169 7.98 -6.76 16.49
CA THR A 169 8.59 -5.44 16.27
C THR A 169 10.11 -5.53 16.26
N VAL A 170 10.74 -4.87 15.29
CA VAL A 170 12.19 -4.75 15.14
C VAL A 170 12.57 -3.29 15.19
N GLY A 171 13.23 -2.91 16.27
CA GLY A 171 13.64 -1.53 16.53
C GLY A 171 14.74 -1.05 15.59
N MET A 172 14.57 0.14 15.03
CA MET A 172 15.67 0.87 14.39
C MET A 172 16.42 1.69 15.45
N SER A 173 17.66 1.30 15.72
CA SER A 173 18.57 2.02 16.61
C SER A 173 20.00 1.97 16.08
N ASN A 174 20.75 3.06 16.25
CA ASN A 174 22.19 3.03 16.07
C ASN A 174 22.84 2.67 17.40
N VAL A 175 23.56 1.54 17.42
CA VAL A 175 24.19 0.97 18.62
C VAL A 175 25.27 1.90 19.21
N SER A 176 25.68 2.97 18.52
CA SER A 176 26.88 3.76 18.82
C SER A 176 26.66 5.15 19.43
N HIS A 177 25.44 5.67 19.61
CA HIS A 177 25.24 7.04 20.13
C HIS A 177 24.26 7.13 21.31
N VAL A 178 24.71 6.71 22.50
CA VAL A 178 23.96 6.88 23.77
C VAL A 178 24.05 8.31 24.33
N ALA A 179 24.63 9.29 23.62
CA ALA A 179 24.83 10.62 24.18
C ALA A 179 24.65 11.72 23.14
N SER A 180 23.53 12.47 23.23
CA SER A 180 23.54 13.95 23.16
C SER A 180 22.16 14.65 23.17
N SER A 181 21.01 13.98 23.06
CA SER A 181 19.71 14.63 23.29
C SER A 181 18.59 13.61 23.52
N LYS A 182 17.77 13.82 24.56
CA LYS A 182 16.68 12.90 24.96
C LYS A 182 15.47 12.92 24.00
N THR A 183 15.20 14.05 23.35
CA THR A 183 14.01 14.28 22.51
C THR A 183 14.08 13.68 21.10
N PHE A 184 15.27 13.29 20.66
CA PHE A 184 15.42 12.61 19.37
C PHE A 184 14.96 11.15 19.43
N TYR A 185 15.03 10.50 20.59
CA TYR A 185 14.66 9.09 20.78
C TYR A 185 13.20 8.89 21.22
N GLU A 186 12.35 9.91 21.04
CA GLU A 186 10.94 9.83 21.42
C GLU A 186 10.11 9.24 20.28
N THR A 187 9.10 8.46 20.65
CA THR A 187 8.12 7.93 19.69
C THR A 187 7.42 9.08 18.99
N LEU A 188 7.19 8.95 17.68
CA LEU A 188 6.45 9.96 16.93
C LEU A 188 5.01 10.04 17.41
N LEU A 189 4.54 11.27 17.59
CA LEU A 189 3.14 11.58 17.82
C LEU A 189 2.56 12.23 16.57
N CYS A 190 1.40 11.75 16.15
CA CYS A 190 0.60 12.35 15.08
C CYS A 190 -0.72 12.83 15.67
N TRP A 191 -1.01 14.12 15.57
CA TRP A 191 -2.28 14.68 15.97
C TRP A 191 -3.29 14.45 14.84
N VAL A 192 -4.31 13.65 15.13
CA VAL A 192 -5.42 13.38 14.21
C VAL A 192 -6.61 14.22 14.66
N LEU A 193 -6.81 15.32 13.95
CA LEU A 193 -7.78 16.36 14.31
C LEU A 193 -9.03 16.23 13.47
N VAL A 194 -10.18 16.10 14.13
CA VAL A 194 -11.49 15.92 13.49
C VAL A 194 -12.35 17.15 13.74
N ASP A 195 -12.83 17.79 12.68
CA ASP A 195 -13.73 18.95 12.81
C ASP A 195 -15.22 18.55 12.83
N PRO A 196 -16.15 19.48 13.12
CA PRO A 196 -17.59 19.19 13.12
C PRO A 196 -18.16 18.75 11.76
N LEU A 197 -17.41 18.95 10.67
CA LEU A 197 -17.76 18.49 9.32
C LEU A 197 -17.16 17.10 9.00
N GLN A 198 -16.54 16.44 9.98
CA GLN A 198 -15.86 15.15 9.85
C GLN A 198 -14.69 15.17 8.86
N ARG A 199 -14.07 16.34 8.69
CA ARG A 199 -12.79 16.47 7.98
C ARG A 199 -11.65 16.18 8.94
N HIS A 200 -10.59 15.61 8.38
CA HIS A 200 -9.40 15.23 9.11
C HIS A 200 -8.23 16.14 8.76
N GLY A 201 -7.51 16.59 9.78
CA GLY A 201 -6.19 17.19 9.67
C GLY A 201 -5.17 16.33 10.41
N PHE A 202 -4.04 16.06 9.78
CA PHE A 202 -2.93 15.32 10.36
C PHE A 202 -1.79 16.29 10.61
N CYS A 203 -1.22 16.26 11.80
CA CYS A 203 -0.05 17.06 12.10
C CYS A 203 0.89 16.34 13.07
N SER A 204 2.13 16.16 12.67
CA SER A 204 3.19 15.59 13.48
C SER A 204 4.28 16.62 13.74
N ARG A 205 5.18 16.33 14.69
CA ARG A 205 6.38 17.14 14.88
C ARG A 205 7.26 17.18 13.62
N ALA A 206 7.21 16.16 12.77
CA ALA A 206 7.99 16.09 11.55
C ALA A 206 7.59 17.18 10.54
N ASP A 207 6.33 17.65 10.57
CA ASP A 207 5.83 18.69 9.66
C ASP A 207 6.48 20.07 9.90
N PHE A 208 7.11 20.27 11.06
CA PHE A 208 7.80 21.52 11.42
C PHE A 208 9.33 21.41 11.30
N SER A 209 9.84 20.32 10.72
CA SER A 209 11.26 20.07 10.50
C SER A 209 11.54 19.85 9.03
N LYS A 210 12.69 20.36 8.55
CA LYS A 210 13.20 20.02 7.21
C LYS A 210 14.07 18.76 7.22
N GLU A 211 14.58 18.39 8.39
CA GLU A 211 15.38 17.18 8.58
C GLU A 211 14.47 16.01 8.95
N PRO A 212 14.69 14.81 8.39
CA PRO A 212 13.95 13.61 8.77
C PRO A 212 14.04 13.34 10.27
N ALA A 213 12.94 12.89 10.85
CA ALA A 213 12.75 12.70 12.29
C ALA A 213 13.80 11.79 12.90
N PHE A 214 14.32 10.80 12.16
CA PHE A 214 15.31 9.83 12.60
C PHE A 214 16.55 9.81 11.70
N SER A 215 16.99 10.98 11.23
CA SER A 215 18.13 11.12 10.30
C SER A 215 19.44 10.52 10.79
N TRP A 216 19.60 10.31 12.10
CA TRP A 216 20.75 9.57 12.64
C TRP A 216 20.74 8.10 12.25
N ILE A 217 19.58 7.46 12.05
CA ILE A 217 19.48 6.06 11.64
C ILE A 217 19.91 5.94 10.17
N ASN A 218 21.08 5.36 9.95
CA ASN A 218 21.73 5.34 8.64
C ASN A 218 22.36 3.98 8.28
N GLU A 219 22.19 2.96 9.13
CA GLU A 219 22.75 1.63 8.93
C GLU A 219 21.69 0.53 9.05
N LEU A 220 21.79 -0.46 8.17
CA LEU A 220 20.98 -1.66 8.19
C LEU A 220 21.56 -2.65 9.22
N SER A 221 21.00 -2.66 10.43
CA SER A 221 21.38 -3.62 11.48
C SER A 221 21.13 -5.08 11.05
N GLY A 222 21.78 -6.03 11.73
CA GLY A 222 21.61 -7.46 11.44
C GLY A 222 20.16 -7.96 11.60
N GLU A 223 19.42 -7.38 12.55
CA GLU A 223 18.01 -7.70 12.80
C GLU A 223 17.10 -7.16 11.69
N ILE A 224 17.31 -5.91 11.27
CA ILE A 224 16.59 -5.31 10.13
C ILE A 224 16.82 -6.15 8.87
N LYS A 225 18.09 -6.47 8.56
CA LYS A 225 18.46 -7.31 7.42
C LYS A 225 17.80 -8.69 7.48
N THR A 226 17.79 -9.31 8.66
CA THR A 226 17.17 -10.63 8.85
C THR A 226 15.66 -10.59 8.63
N THR A 227 15.00 -9.55 9.12
CA THR A 227 13.54 -9.37 8.98
C THR A 227 13.16 -9.14 7.53
N ILE A 228 13.84 -8.23 6.82
CA ILE A 228 13.60 -8.00 5.39
C ILE A 228 13.78 -9.30 4.60
N ARG A 229 14.87 -10.06 4.84
CA ARG A 229 15.15 -11.32 4.14
C ARG A 229 14.07 -12.39 4.38
N ARG A 230 13.55 -12.51 5.61
CA ARG A 230 12.49 -13.44 6.01
C ARG A 230 11.10 -13.02 5.52
N SER A 231 10.94 -11.78 5.06
CA SER A 231 9.65 -11.25 4.62
C SER A 231 9.32 -11.61 3.17
N LYS A 232 8.05 -11.94 2.88
CA LYS A 232 7.54 -12.06 1.50
C LYS A 232 7.35 -10.68 0.90
N VAL A 233 6.71 -9.76 1.63
CA VAL A 233 6.49 -8.36 1.24
C VAL A 233 7.14 -7.42 2.26
N LEU A 234 7.84 -6.40 1.78
CA LEU A 234 8.20 -5.20 2.54
C LEU A 234 7.32 -4.05 2.06
N PHE A 235 6.48 -3.52 2.95
CA PHE A 235 5.63 -2.37 2.69
C PHE A 235 6.31 -1.08 3.15
N CYS A 236 6.35 -0.10 2.25
CA CYS A 236 6.87 1.24 2.46
C CYS A 236 5.83 2.27 2.01
N ASN A 237 5.79 3.43 2.68
CA ASN A 237 4.92 4.53 2.29
C ASN A 237 5.69 5.86 2.17
N GLY A 238 5.02 6.90 1.68
CA GLY A 238 5.60 8.23 1.49
C GLY A 238 6.11 8.88 2.79
N TYR A 239 5.47 8.61 3.93
CA TYR A 239 5.90 9.11 5.24
C TYR A 239 7.24 8.54 5.70
N GLY A 240 7.74 7.46 5.10
CA GLY A 240 9.09 6.97 5.38
C GLY A 240 10.18 8.02 5.11
N PHE A 241 9.92 8.98 4.22
CA PHE A 241 10.83 10.10 3.92
C PHE A 241 10.87 11.16 5.01
N ASP A 242 9.82 11.24 5.84
CA ASP A 242 9.78 12.15 6.99
C ASP A 242 10.56 11.60 8.17
N GLU A 243 10.94 10.33 8.13
CA GLU A 243 11.67 9.63 9.17
C GLU A 243 13.11 9.33 8.79
N LEU A 244 13.31 8.88 7.56
CA LEU A 244 14.57 8.29 7.12
C LEU A 244 15.18 9.12 5.98
N THR A 245 16.51 9.18 5.97
CA THR A 245 17.21 9.88 4.89
C THR A 245 17.00 9.18 3.53
N PRO A 246 16.93 9.92 2.41
CA PRO A 246 16.80 9.33 1.07
C PRO A 246 17.88 8.28 0.77
N ASN A 247 19.12 8.50 1.21
CA ASN A 247 20.22 7.54 1.04
C ASN A 247 19.99 6.23 1.80
N PHE A 248 19.48 6.32 3.03
CA PHE A 248 19.18 5.12 3.81
C PHE A 248 18.01 4.33 3.21
N ILE A 249 16.96 5.03 2.77
CA ILE A 249 15.85 4.45 2.00
C ILE A 249 16.35 3.67 0.77
N ILE A 250 17.23 4.26 -0.03
CA ILE A 250 17.81 3.59 -1.21
C ILE A 250 18.57 2.32 -0.79
N SER A 251 19.30 2.36 0.33
CA SER A 251 20.02 1.19 0.84
C SER A 251 19.08 0.04 1.24
N ILE A 252 17.93 0.36 1.85
CA ILE A 252 16.90 -0.62 2.23
C ILE A 252 16.29 -1.26 0.98
N VAL A 253 15.92 -0.45 -0.02
CA VAL A 253 15.38 -0.96 -1.30
C VAL A 253 16.39 -1.88 -1.98
N LYS A 254 17.65 -1.45 -2.10
CA LYS A 254 18.72 -2.28 -2.69
C LYS A 254 18.86 -3.62 -1.98
N TYR A 255 18.84 -3.62 -0.65
CA TYR A 255 18.95 -4.84 0.14
C TYR A 255 17.74 -5.76 -0.04
N ALA A 256 16.52 -5.21 -0.01
CA ALA A 256 15.30 -5.98 -0.26
C ALA A 256 15.32 -6.66 -1.65
N LEU A 257 15.82 -5.96 -2.67
CA LEU A 257 16.03 -6.52 -4.00
C LEU A 257 17.08 -7.65 -4.01
N GLU A 258 18.21 -7.46 -3.34
CA GLU A 258 19.30 -8.43 -3.24
C GLU A 258 18.82 -9.77 -2.65
N VAL A 259 18.00 -9.71 -1.60
CA VAL A 259 17.48 -10.91 -0.90
C VAL A 259 16.15 -11.43 -1.46
N GLY A 260 15.63 -10.79 -2.53
CA GLY A 260 14.42 -11.22 -3.23
C GLY A 260 13.13 -11.03 -2.44
N THR A 261 13.05 -9.99 -1.59
CA THR A 261 11.81 -9.57 -0.93
C THR A 261 11.02 -8.65 -1.86
N SER A 262 9.72 -8.91 -2.02
CA SER A 262 8.86 -8.06 -2.84
C SER A 262 8.62 -6.73 -2.16
N ILE A 263 8.65 -5.64 -2.93
CA ILE A 263 8.49 -4.28 -2.39
C ILE A 263 7.13 -3.73 -2.81
N PHE A 264 6.34 -3.31 -1.82
CA PHE A 264 5.07 -2.61 -2.00
C PHE A 264 5.27 -1.17 -1.59
N PHE A 265 4.97 -0.23 -2.48
CA PHE A 265 5.17 1.19 -2.21
C PHE A 265 3.89 2.00 -2.43
N ASP A 266 3.46 2.69 -1.38
CA ASP A 266 2.43 3.71 -1.43
C ASP A 266 3.10 5.09 -1.37
N PRO A 267 3.22 5.86 -2.46
CA PRO A 267 3.88 7.16 -2.42
C PRO A 267 3.09 8.20 -1.62
N GLY A 268 1.82 7.92 -1.27
CA GLY A 268 0.94 8.85 -0.58
C GLY A 268 1.37 9.13 0.87
N PRO A 269 1.04 10.33 1.39
CA PRO A 269 0.62 11.53 0.66
C PRO A 269 1.81 12.32 0.07
N ARG A 270 3.05 11.92 0.37
CA ARG A 270 4.27 12.70 0.06
C ARG A 270 4.71 12.66 -1.40
N GLY A 271 4.16 11.79 -2.23
CA GLY A 271 4.62 11.56 -3.60
C GLY A 271 4.70 12.83 -4.43
N LYS A 272 3.72 13.73 -4.29
CA LYS A 272 3.69 15.02 -5.00
C LYS A 272 4.82 15.93 -4.54
N SER A 273 4.95 16.18 -3.23
CA SER A 273 5.99 17.06 -2.69
C SER A 273 7.40 16.50 -2.95
N LEU A 274 7.59 15.18 -2.83
CA LEU A 274 8.85 14.49 -3.13
C LEU A 274 9.23 14.57 -4.62
N SER A 275 8.25 14.65 -5.54
CA SER A 275 8.53 14.74 -6.98
C SER A 275 9.17 16.07 -7.41
N VAL A 276 9.07 17.08 -6.56
CA VAL A 276 9.64 18.42 -6.76
C VAL A 276 10.57 18.82 -5.60
N GLY A 277 10.96 17.86 -4.75
CA GLY A 277 11.80 18.08 -3.58
C GLY A 277 13.29 18.25 -3.92
N THR A 278 14.13 17.92 -2.96
CA THR A 278 15.59 17.89 -3.15
C THR A 278 16.00 16.84 -4.20
N PRO A 279 17.18 16.98 -4.84
CA PRO A 279 17.67 15.97 -5.78
C PRO A 279 17.73 14.56 -5.20
N ASP A 280 18.05 14.43 -3.90
CA ASP A 280 18.13 13.15 -3.21
C ASP A 280 16.73 12.54 -2.98
N GLU A 281 15.74 13.34 -2.60
CA GLU A 281 14.34 12.90 -2.49
C GLU A 281 13.77 12.46 -3.84
N ILE A 282 13.99 13.24 -4.90
CA ILE A 282 13.55 12.90 -6.26
C ILE A 282 14.20 11.59 -6.71
N SER A 283 15.50 11.42 -6.43
CA SER A 283 16.24 10.19 -6.76
C SER A 283 15.69 8.98 -6.01
N ALA A 284 15.46 9.09 -4.70
CA ALA A 284 14.93 8.01 -3.87
C ALA A 284 13.47 7.66 -4.21
N LEU A 285 12.61 8.65 -4.45
CA LEU A 285 11.24 8.45 -4.93
C LEU A 285 11.26 7.70 -6.27
N GLY A 286 12.08 8.16 -7.22
CA GLY A 286 12.27 7.51 -8.51
C GLY A 286 12.77 6.08 -8.37
N HIS A 287 13.61 5.79 -7.38
CA HIS A 287 14.09 4.44 -7.08
C HIS A 287 12.95 3.54 -6.60
N PHE A 288 12.13 3.99 -5.64
CA PHE A 288 10.95 3.24 -5.18
C PHE A 288 9.96 2.99 -6.32
N LEU A 289 9.56 4.02 -7.07
CA LEU A 289 8.59 3.91 -8.16
C LEU A 289 9.04 2.89 -9.22
N ARG A 290 10.34 2.81 -9.50
CA ARG A 290 10.88 1.90 -10.52
C ARG A 290 11.11 0.47 -10.03
N MET A 291 11.44 0.31 -8.76
CA MET A 291 11.91 -0.97 -8.20
C MET A 291 10.85 -1.73 -7.40
N SER A 292 9.71 -1.11 -7.10
CA SER A 292 8.61 -1.76 -6.39
C SER A 292 7.86 -2.76 -7.27
N ASP A 293 7.49 -3.91 -6.71
CA ASP A 293 6.68 -4.94 -7.35
C ASP A 293 5.21 -4.50 -7.46
N ALA A 294 4.71 -3.77 -6.46
CA ALA A 294 3.39 -3.17 -6.45
C ALA A 294 3.46 -1.68 -6.08
N LEU A 295 2.74 -0.85 -6.84
CA LEU A 295 2.49 0.55 -6.50
C LEU A 295 1.03 0.71 -6.08
N LEU A 296 0.78 1.38 -4.96
CA LEU A 296 -0.56 1.59 -4.42
C LEU A 296 -0.81 3.10 -4.32
N LEU A 297 -1.73 3.64 -5.10
CA LEU A 297 -1.98 5.08 -5.15
C LEU A 297 -3.48 5.36 -5.14
N THR A 298 -3.88 6.53 -4.66
CA THR A 298 -5.19 7.09 -5.00
C THR A 298 -5.19 7.63 -6.44
N SER A 299 -6.37 7.89 -7.01
CA SER A 299 -6.48 8.55 -8.32
C SER A 299 -5.73 9.88 -8.35
N ASP A 300 -5.84 10.66 -7.29
CA ASP A 300 -5.30 12.02 -7.21
C ASP A 300 -3.77 11.99 -7.06
N GLU A 301 -3.23 11.00 -6.33
CA GLU A 301 -1.78 10.73 -6.26
C GLU A 301 -1.22 10.24 -7.59
N ALA A 302 -1.94 9.35 -8.29
CA ALA A 302 -1.54 8.87 -9.61
C ALA A 302 -1.54 10.01 -10.65
N GLU A 303 -2.55 10.87 -10.63
CA GLU A 303 -2.62 12.08 -11.45
C GLU A 303 -1.47 13.02 -11.11
N SER A 304 -1.22 13.26 -9.83
CA SER A 304 -0.14 14.17 -9.39
C SER A 304 1.24 13.72 -9.84
N LEU A 305 1.51 12.41 -9.88
CA LEU A 305 2.81 11.86 -10.31
C LEU A 305 2.96 11.71 -11.83
N THR A 306 1.85 11.70 -12.58
CA THR A 306 1.87 11.42 -14.03
C THR A 306 1.43 12.59 -14.90
N GLY A 307 0.67 13.55 -14.34
CA GLY A 307 -0.08 14.56 -15.08
C GLY A 307 -1.29 14.01 -15.84
N ILE A 308 -1.67 12.74 -15.60
CA ILE A 308 -2.74 12.04 -16.33
C ILE A 308 -3.93 11.84 -15.39
N LYS A 309 -5.07 12.46 -15.73
CA LYS A 309 -6.29 12.39 -14.93
C LYS A 309 -7.01 11.04 -15.00
N ASP A 310 -6.95 10.38 -16.16
CA ASP A 310 -7.53 9.05 -16.32
C ASP A 310 -6.75 8.04 -15.46
N PRO A 311 -7.39 7.35 -14.50
CA PRO A 311 -6.70 6.46 -13.57
C PRO A 311 -6.12 5.20 -14.24
N ILE A 312 -6.71 4.71 -15.33
CA ILE A 312 -6.18 3.57 -16.08
C ILE A 312 -4.91 3.99 -16.81
N LEU A 313 -4.95 5.11 -17.53
CA LEU A 313 -3.80 5.64 -18.27
C LEU A 313 -2.67 6.05 -17.33
N ALA A 314 -2.97 6.69 -16.21
CA ALA A 314 -1.99 7.02 -15.17
C ALA A 314 -1.32 5.76 -14.63
N GLY A 315 -2.11 4.72 -14.31
CA GLY A 315 -1.56 3.45 -13.84
C GLY A 315 -0.75 2.69 -14.90
N LYS A 316 -1.17 2.72 -16.18
CA LYS A 316 -0.38 2.19 -17.30
C LYS A 316 0.96 2.90 -17.45
N GLU A 317 1.00 4.22 -17.32
CA GLU A 317 2.22 5.01 -17.41
C GLU A 317 3.18 4.70 -16.26
N LEU A 318 2.66 4.56 -15.03
CA LEU A 318 3.45 4.11 -13.88
C LEU A 318 4.00 2.69 -14.08
N LEU A 319 3.16 1.76 -14.55
CA LEU A 319 3.57 0.38 -14.84
C LEU A 319 4.68 0.33 -15.90
N LYS A 320 4.60 1.18 -16.93
CA LYS A 320 5.59 1.29 -18.00
C LYS A 320 6.92 1.87 -17.52
N LYS A 321 6.89 2.87 -16.64
CA LYS A 321 8.09 3.45 -16.01
C LYS A 321 8.74 2.49 -15.00
N GLY A 322 7.94 1.64 -14.38
CA GLY A 322 8.35 0.57 -13.48
C GLY A 322 9.25 -0.47 -14.15
N VAL A 323 10.46 -0.67 -13.63
CA VAL A 323 11.37 -1.73 -14.12
C VAL A 323 10.93 -3.09 -13.60
N ARG A 324 10.53 -3.15 -12.32
CA ARG A 324 10.10 -4.37 -11.63
C ARG A 324 8.60 -4.44 -11.39
N THR A 325 7.90 -3.34 -11.59
CA THR A 325 6.48 -3.20 -11.25
C THR A 325 5.64 -4.20 -12.03
N LYS A 326 4.87 -4.97 -11.28
CA LYS A 326 3.93 -5.98 -11.79
C LYS A 326 2.51 -5.47 -11.67
N TRP A 327 2.19 -4.87 -10.53
CA TRP A 327 0.86 -4.37 -10.19
C TRP A 327 0.90 -2.87 -9.94
N VAL A 328 -0.03 -2.14 -10.54
CA VAL A 328 -0.34 -0.76 -10.14
C VAL A 328 -1.80 -0.74 -9.71
N ILE A 329 -2.05 -0.34 -8.47
CA ILE A 329 -3.39 -0.29 -7.89
C ILE A 329 -3.77 1.18 -7.71
N VAL A 330 -4.93 1.56 -8.26
CA VAL A 330 -5.48 2.91 -8.15
C VAL A 330 -6.78 2.85 -7.33
N LYS A 331 -6.74 3.48 -6.15
CA LYS A 331 -7.84 3.61 -5.18
C LYS A 331 -8.68 4.85 -5.54
N MET A 332 -9.99 4.71 -5.63
CA MET A 332 -10.92 5.79 -6.03
C MET A 332 -12.04 5.99 -5.02
N GLY A 333 -11.76 5.69 -3.74
CA GLY A 333 -12.71 5.83 -2.63
C GLY A 333 -14.04 5.12 -2.91
N PRO A 334 -15.19 5.84 -2.89
CA PRO A 334 -16.51 5.24 -3.08
C PRO A 334 -16.75 4.67 -4.48
N ARG A 335 -15.87 4.93 -5.45
CA ARG A 335 -15.92 4.33 -6.79
C ARG A 335 -15.21 2.97 -6.85
N GLY A 336 -14.48 2.58 -5.80
CA GLY A 336 -13.76 1.31 -5.75
C GLY A 336 -12.29 1.45 -6.18
N SER A 337 -11.79 0.48 -6.94
CA SER A 337 -10.37 0.37 -7.25
C SER A 337 -10.10 -0.33 -8.58
N ILE A 338 -8.94 -0.04 -9.17
CA ILE A 338 -8.44 -0.66 -10.40
C ILE A 338 -7.06 -1.27 -10.13
N LEU A 339 -6.79 -2.45 -10.68
CA LEU A 339 -5.48 -3.09 -10.67
C LEU A 339 -5.03 -3.31 -12.11
N ILE A 340 -3.94 -2.65 -12.48
CA ILE A 340 -3.34 -2.71 -13.81
C ILE A 340 -2.11 -3.63 -13.77
N THR A 341 -2.06 -4.57 -14.71
CA THR A 341 -0.92 -5.44 -14.97
C THR A 341 -0.50 -5.36 -16.43
N LYS A 342 0.59 -6.04 -16.80
CA LYS A 342 0.99 -6.16 -18.21
C LYS A 342 -0.03 -6.92 -19.06
N THR A 343 -0.79 -7.84 -18.45
CA THR A 343 -1.68 -8.76 -19.17
C THR A 343 -3.13 -8.32 -19.18
N GLY A 344 -3.55 -7.49 -18.23
CA GLY A 344 -4.95 -7.05 -18.14
C GLY A 344 -5.22 -6.10 -16.98
N ILE A 345 -6.46 -5.65 -16.93
CA ILE A 345 -6.96 -4.67 -15.97
C ILE A 345 -8.15 -5.28 -15.21
N ALA A 346 -8.09 -5.26 -13.89
CA ALA A 346 -9.20 -5.65 -13.03
C ALA A 346 -9.82 -4.41 -12.38
N CYS A 347 -11.15 -4.33 -12.38
CA CYS A 347 -11.91 -3.21 -11.84
C CYS A 347 -12.92 -3.72 -10.82
N ALA A 348 -12.87 -3.23 -9.59
CA ALA A 348 -13.83 -3.62 -8.56
C ALA A 348 -14.51 -2.35 -8.03
N PRO A 349 -15.85 -2.23 -8.16
CA PRO A 349 -16.60 -1.21 -7.45
C PRO A 349 -16.50 -1.36 -5.92
N ALA A 350 -16.65 -0.27 -5.18
CA ALA A 350 -16.61 -0.30 -3.72
C ALA A 350 -17.86 -0.97 -3.12
N PHE A 351 -17.75 -1.54 -1.92
CA PHE A 351 -18.92 -1.94 -1.15
C PHE A 351 -19.68 -0.71 -0.65
N LYS A 352 -21.02 -0.75 -0.72
CA LYS A 352 -21.87 0.33 -0.24
C LYS A 352 -22.03 0.23 1.27
N VAL A 353 -21.48 1.20 1.99
CA VAL A 353 -21.49 1.27 3.45
C VAL A 353 -21.91 2.67 3.93
N ASN A 354 -22.34 2.75 5.19
CA ASN A 354 -22.45 4.03 5.89
C ASN A 354 -21.08 4.35 6.46
N VAL A 355 -20.45 5.41 5.94
CA VAL A 355 -19.11 5.84 6.36
C VAL A 355 -19.22 6.61 7.68
N VAL A 356 -18.43 6.22 8.66
CA VAL A 356 -18.24 6.89 9.94
C VAL A 356 -16.94 7.69 9.91
N ASP A 357 -15.84 7.03 9.57
CA ASP A 357 -14.50 7.61 9.48
C ASP A 357 -13.76 7.01 8.27
N THR A 358 -12.82 7.74 7.67
CA THR A 358 -12.00 7.26 6.56
C THR A 358 -10.54 7.01 6.92
N VAL A 359 -10.12 7.32 8.15
CA VAL A 359 -8.75 7.09 8.63
C VAL A 359 -8.45 5.58 8.62
N GLY A 360 -7.27 5.18 8.11
CA GLY A 360 -6.85 3.78 8.05
C GLY A 360 -7.50 2.92 6.95
N CYS A 361 -8.47 3.45 6.20
CA CYS A 361 -9.10 2.71 5.10
C CYS A 361 -8.11 2.35 3.99
N GLY A 362 -7.20 3.26 3.65
CA GLY A 362 -6.15 3.02 2.65
C GLY A 362 -5.16 1.94 3.10
N ASP A 363 -4.71 2.02 4.36
CA ASP A 363 -3.78 1.05 4.96
C ASP A 363 -4.40 -0.36 5.03
N SER A 364 -5.67 -0.42 5.43
CA SER A 364 -6.42 -1.68 5.52
C SER A 364 -6.68 -2.28 4.13
N PHE A 365 -6.95 -1.44 3.12
CA PHE A 365 -7.01 -1.87 1.73
C PHE A 365 -5.67 -2.46 1.27
N VAL A 366 -4.54 -1.82 1.59
CA VAL A 366 -3.19 -2.30 1.22
C VAL A 366 -2.89 -3.66 1.85
N ALA A 367 -3.29 -3.88 3.10
CA ALA A 367 -3.16 -5.18 3.78
C ALA A 367 -3.83 -6.32 2.99
N ALA A 368 -5.02 -6.08 2.45
CA ALA A 368 -5.74 -7.03 1.63
C ALA A 368 -5.11 -7.23 0.23
N ILE A 369 -4.50 -6.20 -0.36
CA ILE A 369 -3.70 -6.36 -1.58
C ILE A 369 -2.50 -7.28 -1.30
N ALA A 370 -1.81 -7.12 -0.17
CA ALA A 370 -0.72 -8.00 0.23
C ALA A 370 -1.21 -9.44 0.45
N TYR A 371 -2.38 -9.62 1.11
CA TYR A 371 -3.02 -10.92 1.27
C TYR A 371 -3.25 -11.62 -0.07
N GLY A 372 -3.89 -10.92 -1.03
CA GLY A 372 -4.17 -11.48 -2.35
C GLY A 372 -2.90 -11.80 -3.15
N TYR A 373 -1.89 -10.94 -3.08
CA TYR A 373 -0.59 -11.17 -3.72
C TYR A 373 0.12 -12.41 -3.18
N ILE A 374 0.21 -12.55 -1.85
CA ILE A 374 0.91 -13.66 -1.19
C ILE A 374 0.23 -15.00 -1.47
N HIS A 375 -1.11 -15.01 -1.58
CA HIS A 375 -1.89 -16.20 -1.88
C HIS A 375 -2.08 -16.45 -3.38
N ASN A 376 -1.48 -15.64 -4.25
CA ASN A 376 -1.64 -15.72 -5.71
C ASN A 376 -3.11 -15.71 -6.17
N LEU A 377 -3.95 -14.91 -5.50
CA LEU A 377 -5.35 -14.78 -5.87
C LEU A 377 -5.48 -14.09 -7.24
N PRO A 378 -6.56 -14.39 -8.00
CA PRO A 378 -6.92 -13.58 -9.16
C PRO A 378 -6.98 -12.09 -8.81
N THR A 379 -6.58 -11.23 -9.74
CA THR A 379 -6.50 -9.77 -9.52
C THR A 379 -7.85 -9.16 -9.11
N LEU A 380 -8.94 -9.61 -9.75
CA LEU A 380 -10.29 -9.17 -9.40
C LEU A 380 -10.70 -9.63 -7.99
N ASP A 381 -10.42 -10.89 -7.62
CA ASP A 381 -10.69 -11.43 -6.28
C ASP A 381 -9.90 -10.66 -5.20
N THR A 382 -8.65 -10.32 -5.51
CA THR A 382 -7.79 -9.48 -4.65
C THR A 382 -8.42 -8.10 -4.41
N LEU A 383 -8.89 -7.42 -5.46
CA LEU A 383 -9.54 -6.12 -5.31
C LEU A 383 -10.87 -6.21 -4.58
N THR A 384 -11.64 -7.28 -4.74
CA THR A 384 -12.89 -7.48 -4.01
C THR A 384 -12.65 -7.58 -2.51
N ILE A 385 -11.64 -8.35 -2.07
CA ILE A 385 -11.26 -8.40 -0.65
C ILE A 385 -10.78 -7.01 -0.20
N ALA A 386 -9.92 -6.36 -0.99
CA ALA A 386 -9.35 -5.06 -0.60
C ALA A 386 -10.42 -3.97 -0.45
N ASN A 387 -11.36 -3.88 -1.38
CA ASN A 387 -12.51 -2.99 -1.27
C ASN A 387 -13.40 -3.33 -0.06
N ALA A 388 -13.59 -4.61 0.25
CA ALA A 388 -14.37 -5.03 1.43
C ALA A 388 -13.67 -4.62 2.73
N VAL A 389 -12.37 -4.83 2.85
CA VAL A 389 -11.58 -4.49 4.04
C VAL A 389 -11.51 -2.98 4.25
N GLY A 390 -11.26 -2.21 3.19
CA GLY A 390 -11.30 -0.75 3.25
C GLY A 390 -12.69 -0.21 3.62
N ALA A 391 -13.76 -0.73 3.00
CA ALA A 391 -15.13 -0.31 3.29
C ALA A 391 -15.59 -0.72 4.70
N ALA A 392 -15.21 -1.90 5.19
CA ALA A 392 -15.51 -2.33 6.56
C ALA A 392 -14.80 -1.45 7.59
N THR A 393 -13.56 -1.02 7.29
CA THR A 393 -12.81 -0.10 8.16
C THR A 393 -13.51 1.24 8.22
N ALA A 394 -14.06 1.71 7.10
CA ALA A 394 -14.80 2.97 7.04
C ALA A 394 -16.09 3.00 7.88
N MET A 395 -16.57 1.84 8.35
CA MET A 395 -17.74 1.73 9.23
C MET A 395 -17.40 1.91 10.71
N GLY A 396 -16.11 1.86 11.07
CA GLY A 396 -15.58 2.12 12.41
C GLY A 396 -15.21 3.58 12.61
N CYS A 397 -14.86 3.94 13.84
CA CYS A 397 -14.35 5.28 14.19
C CYS A 397 -12.87 5.17 14.55
N GLY A 398 -12.01 5.86 13.80
CA GLY A 398 -10.55 5.83 13.95
C GLY A 398 -9.86 4.66 13.25
N ALA A 399 -8.52 4.67 13.34
CA ALA A 399 -7.63 3.61 12.87
C ALA A 399 -7.01 2.84 14.04
N GLY A 400 -5.82 2.25 13.89
CA GLY A 400 -5.17 1.47 14.94
C GLY A 400 -5.98 0.24 15.34
N ARG A 401 -6.41 0.17 16.61
CA ARG A 401 -7.22 -0.95 17.11
C ARG A 401 -8.64 -0.95 16.53
N SER A 402 -9.09 0.20 16.00
CA SER A 402 -10.40 0.35 15.36
C SER A 402 -10.49 -0.12 13.90
N VAL A 403 -9.39 -0.53 13.25
CA VAL A 403 -9.46 -1.09 11.89
C VAL A 403 -10.38 -2.31 11.82
N ALA A 404 -10.92 -2.68 10.67
CA ALA A 404 -11.93 -3.74 10.62
C ALA A 404 -11.41 -5.10 11.12
N THR A 405 -12.24 -5.84 11.85
CA THR A 405 -12.02 -7.26 12.12
C THR A 405 -12.44 -8.11 10.93
N LEU A 406 -11.90 -9.32 10.81
CA LEU A 406 -12.27 -10.25 9.75
C LEU A 406 -13.75 -10.65 9.81
N GLU A 407 -14.32 -10.77 11.01
CA GLU A 407 -15.77 -10.94 11.21
C GLU A 407 -16.55 -9.85 10.48
N LYS A 408 -16.12 -8.59 10.63
CA LYS A 408 -16.84 -7.45 10.04
C LYS A 408 -16.74 -7.43 8.52
N VAL A 409 -15.57 -7.82 8.00
CA VAL A 409 -15.33 -7.95 6.55
C VAL A 409 -16.23 -9.04 5.97
N LEU A 410 -16.32 -10.21 6.60
CA LEU A 410 -17.19 -11.31 6.19
C LEU A 410 -18.66 -10.90 6.19
N GLU A 411 -19.14 -10.25 7.26
CA GLU A 411 -20.51 -9.71 7.34
C GLU A 411 -20.83 -8.76 6.18
N LEU A 412 -19.90 -7.87 5.83
CA LEU A 412 -20.07 -6.92 4.73
C LEU A 412 -20.11 -7.64 3.38
N MET A 413 -19.19 -8.57 3.16
CA MET A 413 -19.10 -9.36 1.93
C MET A 413 -20.36 -10.18 1.69
N MET A 414 -20.91 -10.82 2.74
CA MET A 414 -22.16 -11.60 2.65
C MET A 414 -23.38 -10.78 2.23
N LYS A 415 -23.42 -9.47 2.56
CA LYS A 415 -24.49 -8.57 2.09
C LYS A 415 -24.44 -8.30 0.59
N ALA A 416 -23.30 -8.55 -0.06
CA ALA A 416 -23.10 -8.46 -1.50
C ALA A 416 -23.60 -7.14 -2.14
N ASN A 417 -23.48 -6.02 -1.42
CA ASN A 417 -24.00 -4.72 -1.87
C ASN A 417 -22.86 -3.77 -2.25
N ILE A 418 -22.71 -3.52 -3.56
CA ILE A 418 -21.67 -2.65 -4.11
C ILE A 418 -22.23 -1.36 -4.71
N ASN A 419 -21.38 -0.35 -4.86
CA ASN A 419 -21.68 0.90 -5.53
C ASN A 419 -21.36 0.80 -7.03
N GLU A 420 -22.31 0.31 -7.81
CA GLU A 420 -22.16 0.09 -9.25
C GLU A 420 -22.64 1.32 -10.03
N ASP A 421 -21.70 2.16 -10.46
CA ASP A 421 -21.94 3.34 -11.29
C ASP A 421 -21.60 3.01 -12.75
N ASN A 422 -22.58 2.47 -13.47
CA ASN A 422 -22.37 2.01 -14.84
C ASN A 422 -21.95 3.13 -15.80
N ASP A 423 -22.42 4.36 -15.59
CA ASP A 423 -22.09 5.48 -16.46
C ASP A 423 -20.60 5.83 -16.32
N PHE A 424 -20.12 5.95 -15.08
CA PHE A 424 -18.70 6.17 -14.79
C PHE A 424 -17.81 5.08 -15.41
N TRP A 425 -18.15 3.81 -15.21
CA TRP A 425 -17.32 2.71 -15.71
C TRP A 425 -17.36 2.61 -17.24
N ASN A 426 -18.52 2.83 -17.88
CA ASN A 426 -18.62 2.83 -19.33
C ASN A 426 -17.83 3.98 -19.96
N GLU A 427 -17.89 5.18 -19.38
CA GLU A 427 -17.09 6.34 -19.80
C GLU A 427 -15.59 5.99 -19.71
N LEU A 428 -15.14 5.53 -18.55
CA LEU A 428 -13.75 5.13 -18.30
C LEU A 428 -13.27 4.06 -19.29
N PHE A 429 -14.11 3.06 -19.59
CA PHE A 429 -13.71 2.01 -20.53
C PHE A 429 -13.66 2.50 -21.97
N SER A 430 -14.60 3.35 -22.39
CA SER A 430 -14.66 3.85 -23.77
C SER A 430 -13.39 4.58 -24.19
N GLU A 431 -12.72 5.25 -23.26
CA GLU A 431 -11.46 5.96 -23.48
C GLU A 431 -10.22 5.04 -23.44
N ASN A 432 -10.39 3.80 -22.98
CA ASN A 432 -9.30 2.88 -22.63
C ASN A 432 -9.35 1.52 -23.36
N LEU A 433 -10.15 1.41 -24.43
CA LEU A 433 -10.28 0.20 -25.27
C LEU A 433 -9.02 -0.07 -26.12
N ASP A 434 -7.90 -0.37 -25.46
CA ASP A 434 -6.68 -0.94 -26.07
C ASP A 434 -6.78 -2.48 -26.17
N SER A 435 -5.70 -3.15 -26.60
CA SER A 435 -5.58 -4.61 -26.71
C SER A 435 -5.56 -5.41 -25.40
N GLN A 436 -5.73 -4.76 -24.23
CA GLN A 436 -5.71 -5.44 -22.93
C GLN A 436 -7.12 -5.83 -22.50
N GLU A 437 -7.25 -7.05 -21.95
CA GLU A 437 -8.52 -7.52 -21.39
C GLU A 437 -8.86 -6.73 -20.12
N ILE A 438 -10.06 -6.15 -20.08
CA ILE A 438 -10.62 -5.48 -18.91
C ILE A 438 -11.63 -6.42 -18.27
N THR A 439 -11.48 -6.70 -16.99
CA THR A 439 -12.46 -7.47 -16.20
C THR A 439 -13.03 -6.59 -15.10
N ILE A 440 -14.35 -6.53 -14.96
CA ILE A 440 -15.04 -5.74 -13.93
C ILE A 440 -15.98 -6.62 -13.09
N MET A 441 -16.00 -6.37 -11.78
CA MET A 441 -16.96 -6.97 -10.86
C MET A 441 -18.33 -6.27 -10.98
N SER A 442 -19.40 -7.05 -11.11
CA SER A 442 -20.78 -6.54 -11.26
C SER A 442 -21.78 -7.18 -10.29
N LYS A 443 -22.94 -6.53 -10.08
CA LYS A 443 -24.03 -7.12 -9.26
C LYS A 443 -24.76 -8.24 -9.95
N SER A 444 -25.03 -8.07 -11.23
CA SER A 444 -25.82 -8.97 -12.06
C SER A 444 -25.05 -9.40 -13.28
N ASP A 445 -25.50 -10.49 -13.89
CA ASP A 445 -24.96 -10.96 -15.15
C ASP A 445 -25.26 -9.92 -16.24
N VAL A 446 -24.22 -9.41 -16.89
CA VAL A 446 -24.36 -8.44 -17.98
C VAL A 446 -24.17 -9.21 -19.29
N ASN A 447 -25.26 -9.80 -19.79
CA ASN A 447 -25.29 -10.38 -21.13
C ASN A 447 -25.34 -9.26 -22.17
N GLY A 448 -24.18 -8.86 -22.66
CA GLY A 448 -24.03 -7.94 -23.78
C GLY A 448 -23.21 -8.59 -24.89
N ASP A 449 -23.82 -8.74 -26.06
CA ASP A 449 -23.12 -9.13 -27.29
C ASP A 449 -21.93 -8.20 -27.56
N TYR A 450 -20.74 -8.79 -27.65
CA TYR A 450 -19.48 -8.16 -28.09
C TYR A 450 -19.06 -6.87 -27.34
N ARG A 451 -18.72 -6.99 -26.05
CA ARG A 451 -17.90 -5.96 -25.38
C ARG A 451 -16.46 -6.47 -25.12
N PRO A 452 -15.43 -5.61 -25.26
CA PRO A 452 -14.04 -5.92 -24.85
C PRO A 452 -13.85 -6.00 -23.32
N VAL A 453 -14.94 -5.94 -22.55
CA VAL A 453 -14.96 -5.92 -21.09
C VAL A 453 -15.68 -7.17 -20.60
N ASN A 454 -15.02 -7.94 -19.75
CA ASN A 454 -15.53 -9.15 -19.11
C ASN A 454 -16.18 -8.81 -17.77
N TYR A 455 -17.48 -9.06 -17.63
CA TYR A 455 -18.23 -8.81 -16.40
C TYR A 455 -18.27 -10.08 -15.54
N VAL A 456 -17.89 -9.96 -14.27
CA VAL A 456 -17.89 -11.09 -13.32
C VAL A 456 -18.82 -10.77 -12.16
N VAL A 457 -19.85 -11.60 -12.01
CA VAL A 457 -20.85 -11.43 -10.96
C VAL A 457 -20.25 -11.64 -9.58
N LEU A 458 -20.48 -10.68 -8.66
CA LEU A 458 -19.97 -10.67 -7.29
C LEU A 458 -20.27 -11.98 -6.54
N HIS A 459 -21.48 -12.55 -6.67
CA HIS A 459 -21.82 -13.81 -5.99
C HIS A 459 -20.88 -14.98 -6.35
N LYS A 460 -20.42 -15.04 -7.60
CA LYS A 460 -19.45 -16.06 -8.04
C LYS A 460 -18.11 -15.86 -7.33
N MET A 461 -17.68 -14.61 -7.16
CA MET A 461 -16.45 -14.29 -6.44
C MET A 461 -16.59 -14.63 -4.95
N LEU A 462 -17.68 -14.23 -4.31
CA LEU A 462 -17.95 -14.50 -2.91
C LEU A 462 -17.95 -16.01 -2.58
N SER A 463 -18.47 -16.85 -3.48
CA SER A 463 -18.46 -18.31 -3.30
C SER A 463 -17.05 -18.91 -3.22
N ARG A 464 -16.04 -18.23 -3.78
CA ARG A 464 -14.62 -18.61 -3.68
C ARG A 464 -13.94 -17.98 -2.49
N LEU A 465 -14.24 -16.70 -2.21
CA LEU A 465 -13.52 -15.90 -1.22
C LEU A 465 -13.95 -16.18 0.22
N LEU A 466 -15.25 -16.36 0.47
CA LEU A 466 -15.77 -16.54 1.83
C LEU A 466 -15.17 -17.76 2.53
N PRO A 467 -15.13 -18.97 1.93
CA PRO A 467 -14.55 -20.14 2.59
C PRO A 467 -13.07 -19.96 2.96
N MET A 468 -12.31 -19.25 2.11
CA MET A 468 -10.89 -18.99 2.37
C MET A 468 -10.69 -18.07 3.57
N LEU A 469 -11.48 -17.00 3.65
CA LEU A 469 -11.41 -16.03 4.75
C LEU A 469 -11.95 -16.62 6.06
N GLU A 470 -13.00 -17.44 6.00
CA GLU A 470 -13.52 -18.17 7.17
C GLU A 470 -12.47 -19.15 7.73
N HIS A 471 -11.70 -19.81 6.86
CA HIS A 471 -10.61 -20.67 7.29
C HIS A 471 -9.50 -19.89 8.00
N ALA A 472 -9.06 -18.75 7.44
CA ALA A 472 -8.07 -17.88 8.06
C ALA A 472 -8.54 -17.37 9.45
N GLN A 473 -9.83 -17.05 9.58
CA GLN A 473 -10.45 -16.68 10.85
C GLN A 473 -10.39 -17.81 11.89
N TYR A 474 -10.65 -19.04 11.45
CA TYR A 474 -10.61 -20.21 12.32
C TYR A 474 -9.19 -20.52 12.80
N GLU A 475 -8.20 -20.50 11.90
CA GLU A 475 -6.80 -20.72 12.28
C GLU A 475 -6.31 -19.66 13.30
N ARG A 476 -6.67 -18.38 13.09
CA ARG A 476 -6.30 -17.31 14.02
C ARG A 476 -6.82 -17.57 15.43
N LYS A 477 -8.09 -17.98 15.56
CA LYS A 477 -8.73 -18.29 16.85
C LYS A 477 -8.09 -19.48 17.58
N LEU A 478 -7.38 -20.36 16.88
CA LEU A 478 -6.64 -21.47 17.49
C LEU A 478 -5.25 -21.06 17.99
N THR A 479 -4.68 -20.00 17.41
CA THR A 479 -3.32 -19.51 17.72
C THR A 479 -3.30 -18.31 18.67
N SER A 480 -4.42 -17.60 18.82
CA SER A 480 -4.66 -16.56 19.83
C SER A 480 -5.09 -17.16 21.15
#